data_AF-A0ABD0KRM5-F1
#
_entry.id   AF-A0ABD0KRM5-F1
#
_cell.length_a   1.000
_cell.length_b   1.000
_cell.length_c   1.000
_cell.angle_alpha   90.00
_cell.angle_beta   90.00
_cell.angle_gamma   90.00
#
_symmetry.space_group_name_H-M   'P 1'
#
loop_
_entity.id
_entity.type
_entity.pdbx_description
1 polymer ?
#
loop_
_entity_poly.entity_id
_entity_poly.type
_entity_poly.pdbx_seq_one_letter_code
_entity_poly.pdbx_strand_id
1 'polypeptide(L)'
;MSWTPRSLRNPGIMTPLSTPRDTPRMTPFELKFMELERLKKEISRHLGKLNSVRNRYMDWFDKRRQSFVDAVKLLQITFPLLVPKEHNTMKQFRELYKTAKSLPKRGLPVEKCADRIAEFLQFVDELVELKVTHDLLYDKLCAYCDSVSRIREQDKKDNVDELQKTLTKAMSEDFDYDSVHNERDNLYTYKVAQHDHKFHGLLSYVPYVLKVATNMCYWSCQIYLEKE
;
A
#
# COMPACT_ATOMS: atom_id res chain seq x y z
N MET A 1 -64.83 63.47 -16.96
CA MET A 1 -65.45 62.69 -18.05
C MET A 1 -64.56 62.77 -19.28
N SER A 2 -63.91 61.67 -19.64
CA SER A 2 -63.41 61.43 -20.99
C SER A 2 -63.31 59.92 -21.18
N TRP A 3 -64.13 59.43 -22.09
CA TRP A 3 -64.16 58.06 -22.58
C TRP A 3 -63.16 57.90 -23.72
N THR A 4 -62.42 56.80 -23.75
CA THR A 4 -61.98 56.14 -24.99
C THR A 4 -61.63 54.67 -24.71
N PRO A 5 -61.73 53.78 -25.72
CA PRO A 5 -62.16 52.39 -25.53
C PRO A 5 -61.03 51.36 -25.62
N ARG A 6 -61.37 50.16 -25.13
CA ARG A 6 -60.61 48.90 -25.22
C ARG A 6 -60.09 48.63 -26.62
N SER A 7 -58.79 48.30 -26.71
CA SER A 7 -58.19 47.57 -27.82
C SER A 7 -57.79 46.18 -27.32
N LEU A 8 -58.51 45.17 -27.82
CA LEU A 8 -58.16 43.75 -27.72
C LEU A 8 -56.93 43.49 -28.59
N ARG A 9 -55.84 43.00 -28.00
CA ARG A 9 -54.79 42.29 -28.72
C ARG A 9 -54.49 40.95 -28.06
N ASN A 10 -54.37 39.96 -28.94
CA ASN A 10 -54.33 38.52 -28.70
C ASN A 10 -53.33 38.06 -27.63
N PRO A 11 -53.62 36.93 -26.95
CA PRO A 11 -52.60 36.16 -26.25
C PRO A 11 -51.65 35.57 -27.30
N GLY A 12 -50.48 36.19 -27.44
CA GLY A 12 -49.37 35.61 -28.19
C GLY A 12 -49.00 34.28 -27.56
N ILE A 13 -49.20 33.22 -28.35
CA ILE A 13 -48.79 31.86 -28.09
C ILE A 13 -47.35 31.83 -27.59
N MET A 14 -47.15 31.17 -26.44
CA MET A 14 -45.82 30.79 -25.98
C MET A 14 -45.20 29.82 -26.99
N THR A 15 -44.10 30.23 -27.61
CA THR A 15 -43.07 29.29 -28.03
C THR A 15 -41.97 29.35 -26.97
N PRO A 16 -41.78 28.32 -26.13
CA PRO A 16 -40.55 28.21 -25.38
C PRO A 16 -39.43 28.05 -26.41
N LEU A 17 -38.52 29.02 -26.45
CA LEU A 17 -37.21 28.86 -27.10
C LEU A 17 -36.54 27.68 -26.42
N SER A 18 -36.71 26.51 -27.03
CA SER A 18 -35.97 25.31 -26.73
C SER A 18 -34.56 25.58 -27.26
N THR A 19 -33.76 26.30 -26.48
CA THR A 19 -32.32 26.27 -26.69
C THR A 19 -31.93 24.80 -26.62
N PRO A 20 -31.20 24.26 -27.62
CA PRO A 20 -30.51 23.00 -27.41
C PRO A 20 -29.63 23.25 -26.19
N ARG A 21 -29.89 22.52 -25.10
CA ARG A 21 -28.85 22.33 -24.09
C ARG A 21 -27.78 21.50 -24.79
N ASP A 22 -26.94 22.17 -25.57
CA ASP A 22 -25.65 21.64 -25.96
C ASP A 22 -24.92 21.39 -24.65
N THR A 23 -25.02 20.16 -24.18
CA THR A 23 -24.15 19.67 -23.13
C THR A 23 -22.74 19.81 -23.69
N PRO A 24 -21.84 20.58 -23.05
CA PRO A 24 -20.49 20.73 -23.56
C PRO A 24 -19.89 19.34 -23.73
N ARG A 25 -19.63 18.94 -24.98
CA ARG A 25 -18.94 17.68 -25.26
C ARG A 25 -17.52 17.84 -24.75
N MET A 26 -17.16 17.04 -23.75
CA MET A 26 -15.80 17.03 -23.22
C MET A 26 -14.80 16.76 -24.34
N THR A 27 -13.69 17.51 -24.33
CA THR A 27 -12.56 17.28 -25.21
C THR A 27 -11.89 15.94 -24.88
N PRO A 28 -11.19 15.30 -25.83
CA PRO A 28 -10.42 14.08 -25.57
C PRO A 28 -9.44 14.24 -24.39
N PHE A 29 -8.83 15.43 -24.26
CA PHE A 29 -7.96 15.78 -23.14
C PHE A 29 -8.71 15.76 -21.80
N GLU A 30 -9.89 16.38 -21.73
CA GLU A 30 -10.70 16.40 -20.49
C GLU A 30 -11.13 14.99 -20.08
N LEU A 31 -11.45 14.12 -21.03
CA LEU A 31 -11.79 12.72 -20.76
C LEU A 31 -10.59 11.98 -20.13
N LYS A 32 -9.39 12.12 -20.72
CA LYS A 32 -8.17 11.49 -20.19
C LYS A 32 -7.74 12.08 -18.85
N PHE A 33 -7.87 13.40 -18.68
CA PHE A 33 -7.63 14.06 -17.40
C PHE A 33 -8.56 13.52 -16.30
N MET A 34 -9.85 13.37 -16.60
CA MET A 34 -10.80 12.77 -15.65
C MET A 34 -10.51 11.30 -15.33
N GLU A 35 -10.04 10.52 -16.31
CA GLU A 35 -9.59 9.14 -16.12
C GLU A 35 -8.39 9.08 -15.14
N LEU A 36 -7.38 9.93 -15.35
CA LEU A 36 -6.23 10.05 -14.46
C LEU A 36 -6.63 10.46 -13.04
N GLU A 37 -7.51 11.44 -12.89
CA GLU A 37 -7.99 11.88 -11.57
C GLU A 37 -8.75 10.78 -10.83
N ARG A 38 -9.51 9.93 -11.54
CA ARG A 38 -10.16 8.75 -10.94
C ARG A 38 -9.11 7.74 -10.47
N LEU A 39 -8.10 7.46 -11.28
CA LEU A 39 -7.01 6.57 -10.92
C LEU A 39 -6.25 7.09 -9.68
N LYS A 40 -5.90 8.38 -9.64
CA LYS A 40 -5.27 9.02 -8.47
C LYS A 40 -6.11 8.91 -7.20
N LYS A 41 -7.45 9.01 -7.30
CA LYS A 41 -8.35 8.78 -6.17
C LYS A 41 -8.36 7.32 -5.70
N GLU A 42 -8.23 6.35 -6.59
CA GLU A 42 -8.05 4.93 -6.21
C GLU A 42 -6.72 4.71 -5.48
N ILE A 43 -5.64 5.24 -6.04
CA ILE A 43 -4.29 5.17 -5.46
C ILE A 43 -4.25 5.85 -4.08
N SER A 44 -4.86 7.02 -3.94
CA SER A 44 -4.92 7.73 -2.65
C SER A 44 -5.69 6.95 -1.59
N ARG A 45 -6.78 6.26 -1.97
CA ARG A 45 -7.50 5.37 -1.05
C ARG A 45 -6.64 4.18 -0.64
N HIS A 46 -5.89 3.60 -1.57
CA HIS A 46 -4.96 2.51 -1.27
C HIS A 46 -3.82 2.96 -0.35
N LEU A 47 -3.25 4.15 -0.57
CA LEU A 47 -2.29 4.79 0.33
C LEU A 47 -2.83 4.93 1.76
N GLY A 48 -4.10 5.30 1.91
CA GLY A 48 -4.78 5.33 3.22
C GLY A 48 -4.76 3.97 3.94
N LYS A 49 -4.97 2.87 3.21
CA LYS A 49 -4.91 1.51 3.76
C LYS A 49 -3.48 1.14 4.18
N LEU A 50 -2.48 1.44 3.35
CA LEU A 50 -1.06 1.21 3.68
C LEU A 50 -0.65 1.97 4.94
N ASN A 51 -1.05 3.24 5.08
CA ASN A 51 -0.78 4.04 6.27
C ASN A 51 -1.47 3.50 7.52
N SER A 52 -2.67 2.93 7.40
CA SER A 52 -3.35 2.26 8.52
C SER A 52 -2.54 1.06 9.02
N VAL A 53 -2.05 0.20 8.12
CA VAL A 53 -1.17 -0.94 8.47
C VAL A 53 0.12 -0.44 9.10
N ARG A 54 0.75 0.60 8.53
CA ARG A 54 1.95 1.23 9.09
C ARG A 54 1.73 1.68 10.53
N ASN A 55 0.65 2.41 10.82
CA ASN A 55 0.37 2.89 12.18
C ASN A 55 0.12 1.74 13.16
N ARG A 56 -0.61 0.71 12.76
CA ARG A 56 -0.81 -0.49 13.60
C ARG A 56 0.50 -1.23 13.87
N TYR A 57 1.36 -1.35 12.86
CA TYR A 57 2.67 -1.95 13.03
C TYR A 57 3.53 -1.15 14.00
N MET A 58 3.51 0.18 13.90
CA MET A 58 4.25 1.06 14.80
C MET A 58 3.83 0.90 16.26
N ASP A 59 2.52 0.90 16.50
CA ASP A 59 1.96 0.66 17.84
C ASP A 59 2.34 -0.72 18.37
N TRP A 60 2.28 -1.74 17.51
CA TRP A 60 2.70 -3.09 17.85
C TRP A 60 4.20 -3.14 18.16
N PHE A 61 5.05 -2.55 17.34
CA PHE A 61 6.50 -2.52 17.50
C PHE A 61 6.89 -1.86 18.82
N ASP A 62 6.25 -0.74 19.17
CA ASP A 62 6.55 -0.05 20.43
C ASP A 62 6.12 -0.86 21.67
N LYS A 63 5.01 -1.61 21.58
CA LYS A 63 4.41 -2.34 22.73
C LYS A 63 4.82 -3.81 22.85
N ARG A 64 5.15 -4.48 21.74
CA ARG A 64 5.24 -5.95 21.64
C ARG A 64 6.57 -6.47 21.11
N ARG A 65 7.44 -5.64 20.49
CA ARG A 65 8.68 -6.11 19.85
C ARG A 65 9.55 -6.98 20.74
N GLN A 66 9.72 -6.62 22.02
CA GLN A 66 10.58 -7.37 22.93
C GLN A 66 10.02 -8.76 23.20
N SER A 67 8.72 -8.84 23.53
CA SER A 67 8.05 -10.12 23.77
C SER A 67 8.03 -11.02 22.53
N PHE A 68 8.01 -10.43 21.34
CA PHE A 68 8.13 -11.14 20.07
C PHE A 68 9.55 -11.71 19.88
N VAL A 69 10.57 -10.88 20.02
CA VAL A 69 11.97 -11.30 19.91
C VAL A 69 12.30 -12.39 20.92
N ASP A 70 11.86 -12.24 22.17
CA ASP A 70 12.08 -13.23 23.22
C ASP A 70 11.36 -14.55 22.93
N ALA A 71 10.18 -14.51 22.29
CA ALA A 71 9.49 -15.72 21.85
C ALA A 71 10.27 -16.48 20.77
N VAL A 72 10.86 -15.77 19.79
CA VAL A 72 11.70 -16.38 18.77
C VAL A 72 12.96 -16.98 19.39
N LYS A 73 13.67 -16.24 20.27
CA LYS A 73 14.84 -16.75 21.01
C LYS A 73 14.49 -18.00 21.82
N LEU A 74 13.37 -17.99 22.54
CA LEU A 74 12.97 -19.08 23.40
C LEU A 74 12.72 -20.38 22.59
N LEU A 75 12.10 -20.26 21.42
CA LEU A 75 11.95 -21.39 20.50
C LEU A 75 13.31 -21.92 20.01
N GLN A 76 14.21 -21.02 19.60
CA GLN A 76 15.57 -21.39 19.16
C GLN A 76 16.37 -22.10 20.26
N ILE A 77 16.24 -21.68 21.52
CA ILE A 77 16.94 -22.27 22.66
C ILE A 77 16.33 -23.62 23.05
N THR A 78 14.99 -23.72 23.04
CA THR A 78 14.31 -24.92 23.52
C THR A 78 14.32 -26.05 22.47
N PHE A 79 14.26 -25.70 21.19
CA PHE A 79 14.19 -26.66 20.09
C PHE A 79 15.25 -26.39 19.00
N PRO A 80 16.55 -26.37 19.34
CA PRO A 80 17.62 -25.95 18.43
C PRO A 80 17.80 -26.86 17.22
N LEU A 81 17.32 -28.11 17.28
CA LEU A 81 17.36 -29.07 16.17
C LEU A 81 16.16 -28.96 15.23
N LEU A 82 15.06 -28.33 15.68
CA LEU A 82 13.80 -28.23 14.91
C LEU A 82 13.54 -26.82 14.39
N VAL A 83 14.09 -25.81 15.06
CA VAL A 83 13.90 -24.40 14.73
C VAL A 83 15.14 -23.90 13.99
N PRO A 84 15.00 -23.36 12.77
CA PRO A 84 16.11 -22.76 12.04
C PRO A 84 16.82 -21.68 12.87
N LYS A 85 18.16 -21.72 12.87
CA LYS A 85 18.99 -20.67 13.46
C LYS A 85 18.84 -19.38 12.64
N GLU A 86 18.84 -19.54 11.33
CA GLU A 86 18.61 -18.49 10.35
C GLU A 86 17.11 -18.31 10.14
N HIS A 87 16.72 -17.05 10.13
CA HIS A 87 15.38 -16.59 9.86
C HIS A 87 15.61 -15.28 9.15
N ASN A 88 16.21 -15.31 7.97
CA ASN A 88 16.49 -14.12 7.18
C ASN A 88 15.51 -13.99 6.00
N THR A 89 14.64 -14.99 5.82
CA THR A 89 13.60 -15.04 4.79
C THR A 89 12.21 -15.29 5.38
N MET A 90 11.15 -14.94 4.64
CA MET A 90 9.77 -15.19 5.10
C MET A 90 9.47 -16.69 5.12
N LYS A 91 10.01 -17.44 4.16
CA LYS A 91 9.88 -18.90 4.09
C LYS A 91 10.34 -19.60 5.37
N GLN A 92 11.57 -19.32 5.80
CA GLN A 92 12.13 -19.85 7.05
C GLN A 92 11.31 -19.40 8.26
N PHE A 93 10.83 -18.15 8.26
CA PHE A 93 10.05 -17.61 9.36
C PHE A 93 8.67 -18.29 9.47
N ARG A 94 8.00 -18.59 8.36
CA ARG A 94 6.77 -19.38 8.33
C ARG A 94 6.99 -20.81 8.77
N GLU A 95 8.14 -21.42 8.46
CA GLU A 95 8.51 -22.75 8.97
C GLU A 95 8.69 -22.73 10.49
N LEU A 96 9.38 -21.72 11.03
CA LEU A 96 9.50 -21.51 12.47
C LEU A 96 8.11 -21.41 13.14
N TYR A 97 7.18 -20.66 12.56
CA TYR A 97 5.81 -20.57 13.05
C TYR A 97 5.07 -21.92 13.01
N LYS A 98 5.19 -22.68 11.91
CA LYS A 98 4.60 -24.02 11.79
C LYS A 98 5.13 -24.97 12.86
N THR A 99 6.44 -24.97 13.08
CA THR A 99 7.10 -25.74 14.15
C THR A 99 6.52 -25.34 15.50
N ALA A 100 6.49 -24.05 15.82
CA ALA A 100 5.97 -23.53 17.09
C ALA A 100 4.51 -23.97 17.34
N LYS A 101 3.66 -23.95 16.31
CA LYS A 101 2.25 -24.35 16.39
C LYS A 101 2.06 -25.86 16.62
N SER A 102 3.01 -26.67 16.14
CA SER A 102 2.96 -28.14 16.25
C SER A 102 3.43 -28.68 17.60
N LEU A 103 4.01 -27.83 18.46
CA LEU A 103 4.53 -28.24 19.75
C LEU A 103 3.41 -28.69 20.71
N PRO A 104 3.64 -29.74 21.51
CA PRO A 104 2.65 -30.23 22.46
C PRO A 104 2.39 -29.21 23.58
N LYS A 105 1.12 -29.01 23.92
CA LYS A 105 0.69 -28.12 25.00
C LYS A 105 0.77 -28.83 26.36
N ARG A 106 1.82 -28.53 27.13
CA ARG A 106 2.16 -29.07 28.45
C ARG A 106 2.19 -27.98 29.55
N GLY A 107 1.77 -26.75 29.27
CA GLY A 107 1.82 -25.60 30.18
C GLY A 107 3.16 -24.87 30.23
N LEU A 108 4.05 -25.10 29.27
CA LEU A 108 5.37 -24.47 29.18
C LEU A 108 5.29 -23.06 28.56
N PRO A 109 6.21 -22.14 28.92
CA PRO A 109 6.25 -20.80 28.35
C PRO A 109 6.32 -20.76 26.80
N VAL A 110 6.94 -21.78 26.19
CA VAL A 110 7.11 -21.93 24.74
C VAL A 110 5.78 -22.00 23.97
N GLU A 111 4.70 -22.41 24.64
CA GLU A 111 3.38 -22.57 24.02
C GLU A 111 2.76 -21.23 23.61
N LYS A 112 3.16 -20.14 24.27
CA LYS A 112 2.71 -18.78 23.94
C LYS A 112 3.52 -18.16 22.80
N CYS A 113 4.62 -18.78 22.38
CA CYS A 113 5.49 -18.23 21.34
C CYS A 113 4.79 -18.20 19.98
N ALA A 114 4.01 -19.23 19.66
CA ALA A 114 3.27 -19.30 18.40
C ALA A 114 2.30 -18.11 18.25
N ASP A 115 1.60 -17.72 19.32
CA ASP A 115 0.68 -16.58 19.30
C ASP A 115 1.43 -15.26 19.07
N ARG A 116 2.58 -15.07 19.72
CA ARG A 116 3.42 -13.88 19.51
C ARG A 116 3.96 -13.77 18.09
N ILE A 117 4.34 -14.89 17.50
CA ILE A 117 4.81 -14.94 16.11
C ILE A 117 3.66 -14.68 15.13
N ALA A 118 2.47 -15.20 15.44
CA ALA A 118 1.28 -14.97 14.62
C ALA A 118 0.92 -13.48 14.52
N GLU A 119 1.12 -12.69 15.59
CA GLU A 119 0.90 -11.24 15.55
C GLU A 119 1.75 -10.55 14.46
N PHE A 120 3.02 -10.96 14.29
CA PHE A 120 3.88 -10.42 13.23
C PHE A 120 3.43 -10.91 11.84
N LEU A 121 3.12 -12.22 11.71
CA LEU A 121 2.66 -12.80 10.45
C LEU A 121 1.36 -12.16 9.95
N GLN A 122 0.49 -11.71 10.86
CA GLN A 122 -0.71 -10.99 10.47
C GLN A 122 -0.39 -9.74 9.65
N PHE A 123 0.64 -8.97 10.01
CA PHE A 123 1.06 -7.81 9.20
C PHE A 123 1.58 -8.23 7.83
N VAL A 124 2.31 -9.35 7.75
CA VAL A 124 2.82 -9.88 6.49
C VAL A 124 1.66 -10.31 5.58
N ASP A 125 0.69 -11.03 6.12
CA ASP A 125 -0.46 -11.52 5.35
C ASP A 125 -1.32 -10.33 4.85
N GLU A 126 -1.53 -9.31 5.68
CA GLU A 126 -2.18 -8.06 5.26
C GLU A 126 -1.40 -7.33 4.15
N LEU A 127 -0.06 -7.33 4.19
CA LEU A 127 0.75 -6.76 3.13
C LEU A 127 0.61 -7.54 1.81
N VAL A 128 0.50 -8.86 1.87
CA VAL A 128 0.24 -9.70 0.68
C VAL A 128 -1.11 -9.34 0.05
N GLU A 129 -2.15 -9.18 0.86
CA GLU A 129 -3.47 -8.75 0.35
C GLU A 129 -3.42 -7.35 -0.28
N LEU A 130 -2.73 -6.42 0.37
CA LEU A 130 -2.55 -5.06 -0.16
C LEU A 130 -1.70 -5.06 -1.44
N LYS A 131 -0.70 -5.93 -1.56
CA LYS A 131 0.12 -6.08 -2.77
C LYS A 131 -0.72 -6.48 -3.99
N VAL A 132 -1.71 -7.36 -3.82
CA VAL A 132 -2.64 -7.69 -4.92
C VAL A 132 -3.39 -6.45 -5.40
N THR A 133 -3.88 -5.61 -4.48
CA THR A 133 -4.52 -4.34 -4.85
C THR A 133 -3.52 -3.39 -5.52
N HIS A 134 -2.28 -3.37 -5.04
CA HIS A 134 -1.21 -2.56 -5.57
C HIS A 134 -0.90 -2.89 -7.04
N ASP A 135 -0.79 -4.19 -7.34
CA ASP A 135 -0.52 -4.70 -8.69
C ASP A 135 -1.62 -4.33 -9.67
N LEU A 136 -2.88 -4.45 -9.26
CA LEU A 136 -4.01 -4.02 -10.08
C LEU A 136 -3.99 -2.51 -10.37
N LEU A 137 -3.57 -1.68 -9.42
CA LEU A 137 -3.45 -0.23 -9.63
C LEU A 137 -2.27 0.11 -10.55
N TYR A 138 -1.17 -0.62 -10.42
CA TYR A 138 -0.03 -0.51 -11.32
C TYR A 138 -0.41 -0.86 -12.77
N ASP A 139 -1.11 -1.97 -12.97
CA ASP A 139 -1.54 -2.39 -14.31
C ASP A 139 -2.48 -1.34 -14.95
N LYS A 140 -3.41 -0.79 -14.17
CA LYS A 140 -4.26 0.33 -14.62
C LYS A 140 -3.45 1.56 -14.99
N LEU A 141 -2.42 1.87 -14.22
CA LEU A 141 -1.54 3.01 -14.49
C LEU A 141 -0.74 2.79 -15.77
N CYS A 142 -0.16 1.61 -15.98
CA CYS A 142 0.52 1.26 -17.22
C CYS A 142 -0.41 1.36 -18.42
N ALA A 143 -1.59 0.76 -18.35
CA ALA A 143 -2.60 0.85 -19.42
C ALA A 143 -3.01 2.31 -19.71
N TYR A 144 -3.14 3.14 -18.67
CA TYR A 144 -3.39 4.57 -18.85
C TYR A 144 -2.24 5.27 -19.57
N CYS A 145 -1.00 5.06 -19.12
CA CYS A 145 0.21 5.63 -19.69
C CYS A 145 0.39 5.24 -21.17
N ASP A 146 0.09 4.00 -21.54
CA ASP A 146 0.16 3.51 -22.91
C ASP A 146 -0.95 4.09 -23.81
N SER A 147 -2.05 4.56 -23.20
CA SER A 147 -3.21 5.10 -23.93
C SER A 147 -3.10 6.58 -24.28
N VAL A 148 -2.06 7.28 -23.80
CA VAL A 148 -1.88 8.72 -23.97
C VAL A 148 -0.66 9.00 -24.85
N SER A 149 -0.75 10.04 -25.67
CA SER A 149 0.30 10.43 -26.62
C SER A 149 1.58 10.89 -25.91
N ARG A 150 1.45 11.64 -24.81
CA ARG A 150 2.59 12.14 -24.05
C ARG A 150 2.29 12.37 -22.57
N ILE A 151 3.18 11.89 -21.71
CA ILE A 151 3.21 12.17 -20.27
C ILE A 151 4.21 13.31 -20.05
N ARG A 152 3.84 14.28 -19.21
CA ARG A 152 4.66 15.47 -18.98
C ARG A 152 6.04 15.14 -18.37
N GLU A 153 6.07 14.15 -17.50
CA GLU A 153 7.24 13.77 -16.69
C GLU A 153 7.36 12.24 -16.68
N GLN A 154 8.05 11.71 -17.71
CA GLN A 154 8.24 10.27 -17.91
C GLN A 154 9.08 9.63 -16.79
N ASP A 155 10.03 10.38 -16.23
CA ASP A 155 10.87 9.98 -15.10
C ASP A 155 10.05 9.53 -13.88
N LYS A 156 8.86 10.13 -13.66
CA LYS A 156 7.95 9.69 -12.60
C LYS A 156 7.38 8.31 -12.84
N LYS A 157 7.06 7.96 -14.09
CA LYS A 157 6.60 6.61 -14.47
C LYS A 157 7.75 5.61 -14.33
N ASP A 158 8.95 5.98 -14.75
CA ASP A 158 10.14 5.14 -14.61
C ASP A 158 10.42 4.82 -13.13
N ASN A 159 10.33 5.82 -12.25
CA ASN A 159 10.42 5.63 -10.80
C ASN A 159 9.34 4.68 -10.25
N VAL A 160 8.11 4.77 -10.75
CA VAL A 160 7.03 3.84 -10.37
C VAL A 160 7.38 2.41 -10.78
N ASP A 161 7.93 2.22 -11.97
CA ASP A 161 8.28 0.90 -12.51
C ASP A 161 9.45 0.27 -11.74
N GLU A 162 10.45 1.07 -11.35
CA GLU A 162 11.54 0.62 -10.48
C GLU A 162 11.04 0.24 -9.08
N LEU A 163 10.13 1.03 -8.50
CA LEU A 163 9.52 0.73 -7.22
C LEU A 163 8.67 -0.54 -7.28
N GLN A 164 7.95 -0.77 -8.38
CA GLN A 164 7.16 -1.99 -8.58
C GLN A 164 8.06 -3.24 -8.66
N LYS A 165 9.18 -3.16 -9.38
CA LYS A 165 10.18 -4.25 -9.42
C LYS A 165 10.75 -4.52 -8.03
N THR A 166 11.10 -3.46 -7.31
CA THR A 166 11.64 -3.54 -5.94
C THR A 166 10.63 -4.18 -4.99
N LEU A 167 9.37 -3.72 -5.01
CA LEU A 167 8.30 -4.26 -4.19
C LEU A 167 8.03 -5.73 -4.48
N THR A 168 8.00 -6.11 -5.76
CA THR A 168 7.80 -7.50 -6.17
C THR A 168 8.93 -8.41 -5.68
N LYS A 169 10.18 -7.95 -5.76
CA LYS A 169 11.32 -8.69 -5.20
C LYS A 169 11.25 -8.79 -3.68
N ALA A 170 10.92 -7.71 -2.99
CA ALA A 170 10.81 -7.65 -1.53
C ALA A 170 9.69 -8.54 -0.97
N MET A 171 8.61 -8.72 -1.74
CA MET A 171 7.47 -9.59 -1.38
C MET A 171 7.72 -11.07 -1.69
N SER A 172 8.85 -11.44 -2.28
CA SER A 172 9.23 -12.84 -2.49
C SER A 172 9.48 -13.55 -1.16
N GLU A 173 9.03 -14.79 -1.03
CA GLU A 173 9.23 -15.61 0.19
C GLU A 173 10.71 -15.88 0.50
N ASP A 174 11.57 -15.89 -0.54
CA ASP A 174 13.02 -16.09 -0.43
C ASP A 174 13.81 -14.77 -0.33
N PHE A 175 13.13 -13.63 -0.17
CA PHE A 175 13.79 -12.34 0.02
C PHE A 175 14.55 -12.31 1.35
N ASP A 176 15.85 -12.03 1.26
CA ASP A 176 16.74 -11.87 2.42
C ASP A 176 16.56 -10.48 3.04
N TYR A 177 15.82 -10.38 4.14
CA TYR A 177 15.56 -9.11 4.82
C TYR A 177 16.73 -8.59 5.65
N ASP A 178 17.78 -9.38 5.88
CA ASP A 178 19.01 -8.86 6.53
C ASP A 178 19.77 -7.91 5.58
N SER A 179 19.58 -8.07 4.28
CA SER A 179 20.14 -7.18 3.25
C SER A 179 19.56 -5.76 3.27
N VAL A 180 18.45 -5.54 4.00
CA VAL A 180 17.78 -4.24 4.14
C VAL A 180 18.50 -3.33 5.17
N HIS A 181 19.54 -3.84 5.84
CA HIS A 181 20.34 -3.06 6.78
C HIS A 181 21.35 -2.12 6.11
N ASN A 182 20.88 -0.92 5.78
CA ASN A 182 21.65 0.34 5.88
C ASN A 182 20.89 1.59 5.41
N GLU A 183 19.55 1.56 5.29
CA GLU A 183 18.84 2.80 4.97
C GLU A 183 18.81 3.73 6.20
N ARG A 184 19.42 4.91 6.08
CA ARG A 184 19.42 6.02 7.07
C ARG A 184 18.04 6.32 7.68
N ASP A 185 16.97 5.92 7.02
CA ASP A 185 15.58 6.14 7.43
C ASP A 185 15.00 5.07 8.37
N ASN A 186 15.74 4.00 8.66
CA ASN A 186 15.31 2.98 9.62
C ASN A 186 15.56 3.43 11.07
N LEU A 187 14.96 4.55 11.48
CA LEU A 187 15.01 5.04 12.87
C LEU A 187 14.59 3.98 13.92
N TYR A 188 13.91 2.92 13.49
CA TYR A 188 13.53 1.77 14.31
C TYR A 188 14.70 0.88 14.74
N THR A 189 15.77 0.81 13.97
CA THR A 189 16.93 -0.04 14.31
C THR A 189 17.70 0.47 15.53
N TYR A 190 17.53 1.74 15.91
CA TYR A 190 18.12 2.30 17.14
C TYR A 190 17.36 1.94 18.42
N LYS A 191 16.12 1.46 18.31
CA LYS A 191 15.28 1.06 19.46
C LYS A 191 15.47 -0.40 19.87
N VAL A 192 16.27 -1.16 19.13
CA VAL A 192 16.57 -2.56 19.39
C VAL A 192 17.95 -2.65 20.04
N ALA A 193 18.05 -3.45 21.10
CA ALA A 193 19.29 -3.58 21.86
C ALA A 193 20.40 -4.24 21.02
N GLN A 194 21.67 -3.91 21.30
CA GLN A 194 22.80 -4.39 20.50
C GLN A 194 22.91 -5.93 20.45
N HIS A 195 22.48 -6.63 21.51
CA HIS A 195 22.51 -8.09 21.53
C HIS A 195 21.42 -8.73 20.65
N ASP A 196 20.47 -7.94 20.15
CA ASP A 196 19.34 -8.37 19.31
C ASP A 196 19.47 -7.93 17.84
N HIS A 197 20.67 -7.49 17.44
CA HIS A 197 20.95 -7.05 16.06
C HIS A 197 20.58 -8.08 14.99
N LYS A 198 20.68 -9.37 15.28
CA LYS A 198 20.29 -10.45 14.36
C LYS A 198 18.79 -10.47 14.00
N PHE A 199 17.94 -9.79 14.76
CA PHE A 199 16.50 -9.70 14.50
C PHE A 199 16.10 -8.40 13.80
N HIS A 200 17.06 -7.49 13.55
CA HIS A 200 16.77 -6.22 12.93
C HIS A 200 16.12 -6.40 11.55
N GLY A 201 16.56 -7.39 10.75
CA GLY A 201 16.08 -7.58 9.37
C GLY A 201 14.61 -7.94 9.38
N LEU A 202 14.27 -8.94 10.20
CA LEU A 202 12.90 -9.37 10.46
C LEU A 202 12.02 -8.20 10.92
N LEU A 203 12.48 -7.41 11.89
CA LEU A 203 11.74 -6.27 12.42
C LEU A 203 11.64 -5.09 11.44
N SER A 204 12.55 -4.99 10.47
CA SER A 204 12.58 -3.92 9.46
C SER A 204 11.84 -4.29 8.19
N TYR A 205 11.53 -5.57 7.98
CA TYR A 205 10.89 -6.08 6.79
C TYR A 205 9.55 -5.38 6.47
N VAL A 206 8.62 -5.38 7.43
CA VAL A 206 7.29 -4.75 7.26
C VAL A 206 7.43 -3.24 6.98
N PRO A 207 8.18 -2.44 7.77
CA PRO A 207 8.44 -1.04 7.46
C PRO A 207 9.04 -0.80 6.07
N TYR A 208 9.98 -1.64 5.64
CA TYR A 208 10.63 -1.52 4.34
C TYR A 208 9.64 -1.71 3.20
N VAL A 209 8.86 -2.81 3.21
CA VAL A 209 7.83 -3.06 2.21
C VAL A 209 6.82 -1.92 2.16
N LEU A 210 6.36 -1.44 3.32
CA LEU A 210 5.44 -0.30 3.41
C LEU A 210 6.04 0.98 2.83
N LYS A 211 7.32 1.25 3.08
CA LYS A 211 8.02 2.42 2.52
C LYS A 211 8.03 2.38 0.99
N VAL A 212 8.41 1.24 0.39
CA VAL A 212 8.41 1.08 -1.06
C VAL A 212 7.00 1.26 -1.64
N ALA A 213 6.00 0.59 -1.07
CA ALA A 213 4.61 0.67 -1.53
C ALA A 213 4.02 2.09 -1.41
N THR A 214 4.30 2.80 -0.31
CA THR A 214 3.83 4.17 -0.10
C THR A 214 4.51 5.17 -1.05
N ASN A 215 5.82 5.02 -1.29
CA ASN A 215 6.55 5.81 -2.27
C ASN A 215 5.99 5.62 -3.69
N MET A 216 5.65 4.38 -4.06
CA MET A 216 5.07 4.10 -5.37
C MET A 216 3.71 4.78 -5.55
N CYS A 217 2.84 4.74 -4.52
CA CYS A 217 1.58 5.48 -4.52
C CYS A 217 1.80 6.99 -4.66
N TYR A 218 2.79 7.53 -3.93
CA TYR A 218 3.13 8.95 -4.00
C TYR A 218 3.51 9.35 -5.42
N TRP A 219 4.47 8.66 -6.04
CA TRP A 219 4.92 8.97 -7.40
C TRP A 219 3.83 8.78 -8.45
N SER A 220 2.98 7.78 -8.29
CA SER A 220 1.82 7.58 -9.18
C SER A 220 0.85 8.77 -9.13
N CYS A 221 0.65 9.39 -7.96
CA CYS A 221 -0.15 10.60 -7.83
C CYS A 221 0.52 11.85 -8.43
N GLN A 222 1.84 11.82 -8.65
CA GLN A 222 2.59 12.91 -9.26
C GLN A 222 2.61 12.89 -10.79
N ILE A 223 1.99 11.88 -11.44
CA ILE A 223 1.91 11.80 -12.91
C ILE A 223 0.92 12.84 -13.44
N TYR A 224 1.28 13.56 -14.51
CA TYR A 224 0.45 14.57 -15.15
C TYR A 224 0.45 14.40 -16.68
N LEU A 225 -0.68 14.72 -17.30
CA LEU A 225 -0.78 14.84 -18.76
C LEU A 225 -0.07 16.09 -19.26
N GLU A 226 0.61 15.97 -20.39
CA GLU A 226 1.02 17.14 -21.16
C GLU A 226 -0.19 17.64 -21.97
N LYS A 227 -0.39 18.96 -22.01
CA LYS A 227 -1.44 19.55 -22.84
C LYS A 227 -0.90 19.62 -24.27
N GLU A 228 -1.60 18.98 -25.20
CA GLU A 228 -1.34 19.11 -26.65
C GLU A 228 -1.58 20.55 -27.14
#